data_AF-A0A1M5WY00-F1
#
_entry.id   AF-A0A1M5WY00-F1
#
_cell.length_a   1.000
_cell.length_b   1.000
_cell.length_c   1.000
_cell.angle_alpha   90.00
_cell.angle_beta   90.00
_cell.angle_gamma   90.00
#
_symmetry.space_group_name_H-M   'P 1'
#
loop_
_entity.id
_entity.type
_entity.pdbx_description
1 polymer ?
#
loop_
_entity_poly.entity_id
_entity_poly.type
_entity_poly.pdbx_seq_one_letter_code
_entity_poly.pdbx_strand_id
1 'polypeptide(L)'
;MQEIELKGFWWLPENIENNISGILKFNINDGANLELIGELVEDDELEVNIILGKTADGKDITLYKCFETNRVFNSNGFITTVIFANIIFEGVH
;
A
#
# COMPACT_ATOMS: atom_id res chain seq x y z
N MET A 1 7.91 18.43 10.97
CA MET A 1 6.56 17.83 10.84
C MET A 1 6.68 16.35 11.16
N GLN A 2 5.67 15.72 11.76
CA GLN A 2 5.71 14.28 12.03
C GLN A 2 5.41 13.52 10.74
N GLU A 3 6.32 12.63 10.39
CA GLU A 3 6.16 11.63 9.34
C GLU A 3 5.99 10.29 10.04
N ILE A 4 5.01 9.51 9.58
CA ILE A 4 4.78 8.15 10.04
C ILE A 4 5.20 7.21 8.92
N GLU A 5 6.07 6.25 9.24
CA GLU A 5 6.45 5.18 8.33
C GLU A 5 6.09 3.83 8.96
N LEU A 6 5.25 3.06 8.28
CA LEU A 6 4.83 1.73 8.69
C LEU A 6 5.28 0.71 7.64
N LYS A 7 6.28 -0.08 7.99
CA LYS A 7 6.77 -1.19 7.17
C LYS A 7 5.90 -2.41 7.40
N GLY A 8 5.57 -3.16 6.36
CA GLY A 8 4.70 -4.31 6.50
C GLY A 8 4.49 -5.08 5.22
N PHE A 9 3.56 -6.03 5.33
CA PHE A 9 3.00 -6.74 4.20
C PHE A 9 1.61 -6.20 3.89
N TRP A 10 1.29 -6.12 2.60
CA TRP A 10 0.07 -5.52 2.09
C TRP A 10 -0.58 -6.45 1.06
N TRP A 11 -1.90 -6.54 1.06
CA TRP A 11 -2.63 -7.44 0.18
C TRP A 11 -4.06 -6.95 -0.08
N LEU A 12 -4.70 -7.53 -1.10
CA LEU A 12 -6.10 -7.29 -1.40
C LEU A 12 -6.98 -8.26 -0.60
N PRO A 13 -8.17 -7.83 -0.11
CA PRO A 13 -9.09 -8.71 0.61
C PRO A 13 -9.41 -10.03 -0.10
N GLU A 14 -9.50 -9.99 -1.43
CA GLU A 14 -9.76 -11.11 -2.32
C GLU A 14 -8.55 -12.04 -2.56
N ASN A 15 -7.33 -11.59 -2.21
CA ASN A 15 -6.10 -12.34 -2.46
C ASN A 15 -5.10 -12.23 -1.29
N ILE A 16 -5.44 -12.88 -0.18
CA ILE A 16 -4.65 -12.86 1.07
C ILE A 16 -3.28 -13.54 0.93
N GLU A 17 -3.16 -14.52 0.03
CA GLU A 17 -1.91 -15.27 -0.17
C GLU A 17 -0.84 -14.44 -0.91
N ASN A 18 -1.26 -13.50 -1.77
CA ASN A 18 -0.36 -12.62 -2.52
C ASN A 18 -0.06 -11.33 -1.75
N ASN A 19 0.69 -11.46 -0.66
CA ASN A 19 1.13 -10.29 0.10
C ASN A 19 2.45 -9.72 -0.43
N ILE A 20 2.54 -8.39 -0.44
CA ILE A 20 3.66 -7.64 -0.99
C ILE A 20 4.29 -6.80 0.10
N SER A 21 5.63 -6.83 0.16
CA SER A 21 6.38 -5.97 1.07
C SER A 21 6.29 -4.51 0.66
N GLY A 22 6.03 -3.65 1.63
CA GLY A 22 5.92 -2.22 1.37
C GLY A 22 6.02 -1.34 2.61
N ILE A 23 6.04 -0.03 2.36
CA ILE A 23 6.13 1.01 3.38
C ILE A 23 4.97 1.98 3.17
N LEU A 24 4.08 2.06 4.15
CA LEU A 24 3.07 3.11 4.21
C LEU A 24 3.69 4.35 4.86
N LYS A 25 3.77 5.43 4.10
CA LYS A 25 4.21 6.74 4.55
C LYS A 25 3.03 7.66 4.70
N PHE A 26 2.96 8.40 5.81
CA PHE A 26 1.95 9.41 6.02
C PHE A 26 2.56 10.71 6.54
N ASN A 27 2.20 11.81 5.88
CA ASN A 27 2.43 13.16 6.40
C ASN A 27 1.31 14.13 5.93
N ILE A 28 1.25 15.30 6.56
CA ILE A 28 0.14 16.26 6.31
C ILE A 28 0.15 16.89 4.92
N ASN A 29 1.29 16.91 4.22
CA ASN A 29 1.41 17.54 2.90
C ASN A 29 1.15 16.54 1.79
N ASP A 30 1.65 15.31 1.93
CA ASP A 30 1.63 14.28 0.88
C ASP A 30 0.51 13.26 1.08
N GLY A 31 -0.15 13.27 2.25
CA GLY A 31 -1.17 12.29 2.60
C GLY A 31 -0.57 10.91 2.85
N ALA A 32 -1.36 9.86 2.57
CA ALA A 32 -0.99 8.47 2.80
C ALA A 32 -0.56 7.80 1.50
N ASN A 33 0.72 7.43 1.41
CA ASN A 33 1.29 6.77 0.25
C ASN A 33 1.87 5.41 0.65
N LEU A 34 1.38 4.36 0.01
CA LEU A 34 1.89 3.01 0.14
C LEU A 34 2.87 2.73 -1.00
N GLU A 35 4.14 2.56 -0.66
CA GLU A 35 5.20 2.16 -1.59
C GLU A 35 5.39 0.65 -1.53
N LEU A 36 5.26 -0.03 -2.66
CA LEU A 36 5.37 -1.48 -2.79
C LEU A 36 6.57 -1.88 -3.65
N ILE A 37 7.25 -2.95 -3.25
CA ILE A 37 8.21 -3.68 -4.12
C ILE A 37 7.44 -4.80 -4.82
N GLY A 38 6.63 -4.40 -5.79
CA GLY A 38 5.71 -5.24 -6.55
C GLY A 38 4.49 -4.45 -6.97
N GLU A 39 3.44 -5.15 -7.41
CA GLU A 39 2.13 -4.60 -7.74
C GLU A 39 1.04 -5.52 -7.17
N LEU A 40 0.00 -4.94 -6.58
CA LEU A 40 -1.12 -5.72 -6.04
C LEU A 40 -2.10 -6.16 -7.13
N VAL A 41 -2.13 -5.43 -8.24
CA VAL A 41 -3.02 -5.65 -9.37
C VAL A 41 -2.18 -5.72 -10.63
N GLU A 42 -2.33 -6.82 -11.38
CA GLU A 42 -1.60 -7.04 -12.63
C GLU A 42 -2.22 -6.26 -13.81
N ASP A 43 -3.53 -6.03 -13.78
CA ASP A 43 -4.26 -5.30 -14.83
C ASP A 43 -4.18 -3.76 -14.66
N ASP A 44 -4.59 -3.02 -15.70
CA ASP A 44 -4.73 -1.54 -15.72
C ASP A 44 -5.86 -1.01 -14.79
N GLU A 45 -6.27 -1.78 -13.77
CA GLU A 45 -7.21 -1.29 -12.76
C GLU A 45 -6.51 -0.28 -11.85
N LEU A 46 -6.77 1.00 -12.13
CA LEU A 46 -6.17 2.13 -11.39
C LEU A 46 -6.80 2.36 -10.01
N GLU A 47 -7.96 1.76 -9.72
CA GLU A 47 -8.69 1.91 -8.46
C GLU A 47 -8.75 0.61 -7.66
N VAL A 48 -8.18 0.66 -6.46
CA VAL A 48 -8.26 -0.42 -5.48
C VAL A 48 -8.97 0.12 -4.25
N ASN A 49 -10.23 -0.26 -4.06
CA ASN A 49 -11.03 0.34 -2.99
C ASN A 49 -10.49 0.04 -1.59
N ILE A 50 -9.94 -1.15 -1.35
CA ILE A 50 -9.46 -1.59 -0.04
C ILE A 50 -8.11 -2.29 -0.20
N ILE A 51 -7.13 -1.90 0.62
CA ILE A 51 -5.88 -2.65 0.80
C ILE A 51 -5.73 -2.94 2.29
N LEU A 52 -5.48 -4.20 2.61
CA LEU A 52 -5.22 -4.66 3.97
C LEU A 52 -3.72 -4.74 4.20
N GLY A 53 -3.30 -4.56 5.44
CA GLY A 53 -1.89 -4.57 5.79
C GLY A 53 -1.64 -5.07 7.20
N LYS A 54 -0.48 -5.71 7.36
CA LYS A 54 0.07 -6.06 8.68
C LYS A 54 1.46 -5.49 8.79
N THR A 55 1.63 -4.59 9.75
CA THR A 55 2.91 -3.91 9.99
C THR A 55 3.89 -4.82 10.73
N ALA A 56 5.17 -4.49 10.64
CA ALA A 56 6.25 -5.22 11.31
C ALA A 56 6.16 -5.17 12.84
N ASP A 57 5.51 -4.14 13.41
CA ASP A 57 5.18 -4.04 14.84
C ASP A 57 3.86 -4.72 15.21
N GLY A 58 3.23 -5.43 14.26
CA GLY A 58 2.10 -6.31 14.51
C GLY A 58 0.72 -5.66 14.44
N LYS A 59 0.62 -4.42 13.95
CA LYS A 59 -0.66 -3.72 13.78
C LYS A 59 -1.34 -4.15 12.49
N ASP A 60 -2.65 -4.31 12.55
CA ASP A 60 -3.48 -4.49 11.37
C ASP A 60 -3.95 -3.12 10.87
N ILE A 61 -3.83 -2.89 9.56
CA ILE A 61 -4.07 -1.60 8.91
C ILE A 61 -5.00 -1.83 7.72
N THR A 62 -6.00 -0.97 7.57
CA THR A 62 -6.86 -0.94 6.38
C THR A 62 -6.74 0.41 5.70
N LEU A 63 -6.39 0.39 4.42
CA LEU A 63 -6.41 1.55 3.53
C LEU A 63 -7.69 1.52 2.71
N TYR A 64 -8.36 2.67 2.59
CA TYR A 64 -9.64 2.78 1.90
C TYR A 64 -9.66 3.93 0.88
N LYS A 65 -10.39 3.69 -0.23
CA LYS A 65 -10.43 4.52 -1.44
C LYS A 65 -9.02 4.77 -1.97
N CYS A 66 -8.34 3.68 -2.33
CA CYS A 66 -6.98 3.71 -2.81
C CYS A 66 -6.95 3.81 -4.34
N PHE A 67 -5.91 4.46 -4.85
CA PHE A 67 -5.66 4.55 -6.28
C PHE A 67 -4.17 4.55 -6.56
N GLU A 68 -3.79 3.85 -7.62
CA GLU A 68 -2.41 3.82 -8.07
C GLU A 68 -2.02 5.19 -8.62
N THR A 69 -0.89 5.72 -8.15
CA THR A 69 -0.37 7.03 -8.56
C THR A 69 0.88 6.91 -9.41
N ASN A 70 1.61 5.80 -9.29
CA ASN A 70 2.82 5.54 -10.05
C ASN A 70 3.12 4.05 -10.10
N ARG A 71 3.59 3.56 -11.25
CA ARG A 71 4.13 2.21 -11.43
C ARG A 71 5.37 2.30 -12.29
N VAL A 72 6.46 1.72 -11.78
CA VAL A 72 7.77 1.76 -12.43
C VAL A 72 8.28 0.34 -12.64
N PHE A 73 8.53 0.01 -13.90
CA PHE A 73 9.28 -1.18 -14.29
C PHE A 73 10.77 -0.86 -14.21
N ASN A 74 11.43 -1.33 -13.15
CA ASN A 74 12.85 -1.05 -12.96
C ASN A 74 13.69 -1.88 -13.95
N SER A 75 14.79 -1.31 -14.43
CA SER A 75 15.74 -2.01 -15.33
C SER A 75 16.36 -3.27 -14.73
N ASN A 76 16.23 -3.43 -13.40
CA ASN A 76 16.72 -4.57 -12.64
C ASN A 76 15.68 -5.72 -12.56
N GLY A 77 14.56 -5.63 -13.27
CA GLY A 77 13.61 -6.73 -13.46
C GLY A 77 12.52 -6.85 -12.39
N PHE A 78 12.28 -5.81 -11.59
CA PHE A 78 11.18 -5.79 -10.62
C PHE A 78 10.33 -4.53 -10.74
N ILE A 79 9.06 -4.66 -10.37
CA ILE A 79 8.07 -3.58 -10.39
C ILE A 79 8.07 -2.89 -9.04
N THR A 80 7.87 -1.58 -9.04
CA THR A 80 7.55 -0.81 -7.84
C THR A 80 6.32 0.03 -8.09
N THR A 81 5.41 0.05 -7.12
CA THR A 81 4.12 0.73 -7.23
C THR A 81 3.94 1.69 -6.07
N VAL A 82 3.36 2.85 -6.33
CA VAL A 82 2.94 3.82 -5.31
C VAL A 82 1.44 3.98 -5.37
N ILE A 83 0.78 3.69 -4.25
CA ILE A 83 -0.67 3.75 -4.12
C ILE A 83 -1.01 4.82 -3.08
N PHE A 84 -1.85 5.77 -3.45
CA PHE A 84 -2.38 6.74 -2.49
C PHE A 84 -3.65 6.19 -1.84
N ALA A 85 -3.83 6.45 -0.55
CA ALA A 85 -5.04 6.12 0.20
C ALA A 85 -5.69 7.38 0.78
N ASN A 86 -7.00 7.53 0.63
CA ASN A 86 -7.69 8.66 1.24
C ASN A 86 -7.89 8.49 2.75
N ILE A 87 -8.02 7.26 3.25
CA ILE A 87 -8.34 6.96 4.64
C ILE A 87 -7.51 5.77 5.13
N ILE A 88 -6.96 5.89 6.34
CA ILE A 88 -6.25 4.83 7.07
C ILE A 88 -7.06 4.46 8.31
N PHE A 89 -7.29 3.17 8.53
CA PHE A 89 -7.83 2.61 9.77
C PHE A 89 -6.77 1.74 10.45
N GLU A 90 -6.61 1.87 11.77
CA GLU A 90 -5.82 0.95 12.59
C GLU A 90 -6.77 -0.01 13.33
N GLY A 91 -6.53 -1.32 13.21
CA GLY A 91 -7.23 -2.37 13.96
C GLY A 91 -8.58 -2.83 13.40
N VAL A 92 -8.97 -2.41 12.20
CA VAL A 92 -10.24 -2.82 11.57
C VAL A 92 -9.95 -3.68 10.35
N HIS A 93 -10.34 -4.96 10.38
CA HIS A 93 -10.46 -5.88 9.26
C HIS A 93 -11.90 -6.42 9.21
#